data_AF-A0A661X871-F1
#
_entry.id   AF-A0A661X871-F1
#
_cell.length_a   1.000
_cell.length_b   1.000
_cell.length_c   1.000
_cell.angle_alpha   90.00
_cell.angle_beta   90.00
_cell.angle_gamma   90.00
#
_symmetry.space_group_name_H-M   'P 1'
#
loop_
_entity.id
_entity.type
_entity.pdbx_description
1 polymer ?
#
loop_
_entity_poly.entity_id
_entity_poly.type
_entity_poly.pdbx_seq_one_letter_code
_entity_poly.pdbx_strand_id
1 'polypeptide(L)' 'MLKSKTEIAQLFDEKNPFTLQNGQTLKSVNVAYETYGKLNSNGDNAILICHALTGDAHAAGQTELSP' A
#
# COMPACT_ATOMS: atom_id res chain seq x y z
N MET A 1 17.54 -5.47 -11.26
CA MET A 1 17.20 -6.00 -9.93
C MET A 1 16.19 -5.04 -9.31
N LEU A 2 14.97 -5.47 -9.04
CA LEU A 2 13.90 -4.61 -8.55
C LEU A 2 14.01 -4.49 -7.03
N LYS A 3 14.45 -3.32 -6.56
CA LYS A 3 14.40 -3.00 -5.14
C LYS A 3 12.95 -2.68 -4.79
N SER A 4 12.38 -3.36 -3.80
CA SER A 4 11.09 -2.95 -3.23
C SER A 4 11.32 -2.32 -1.87
N LYS A 5 10.62 -1.22 -1.63
CA LYS A 5 10.64 -0.48 -0.37
C LYS A 5 9.19 -0.21 0.01
N THR A 6 8.85 -0.49 1.25
CA THR A 6 7.53 -0.12 1.78
C THR A 6 7.41 1.40 1.86
N GLU A 7 6.38 1.92 1.21
CA GLU A 7 5.99 3.33 1.24
C GLU A 7 4.68 3.49 2.00
N ILE A 8 4.45 4.67 2.57
CA ILE A 8 3.23 4.99 3.29
C ILE A 8 2.49 6.08 2.52
N ALA A 9 1.23 5.82 2.18
CA ALA A 9 0.31 6.82 1.68
C ALA A 9 -0.70 7.19 2.79
N GLN A 10 -0.73 8.47 3.18
CA GLN A 10 -1.82 8.97 4.03
C GLN A 10 -3.03 9.25 3.15
N LEU A 11 -4.09 8.46 3.30
CA LEU A 11 -5.30 8.58 2.49
C LEU A 11 -6.37 9.45 3.16
N PHE A 12 -6.39 9.48 4.49
CA PHE A 12 -7.37 10.24 5.29
C PHE A 12 -6.67 10.90 6.47
N ASP A 13 -7.16 12.08 6.87
CA ASP A 13 -6.61 12.92 7.93
C ASP A 13 -7.70 13.45 8.87
N GLU A 14 -7.31 14.22 9.90
CA GLU A 14 -8.26 14.67 10.94
C GLU A 14 -9.39 15.54 10.38
N LYS A 15 -9.14 16.23 9.25
CA LYS A 15 -10.11 17.11 8.60
C LYS A 15 -11.05 16.31 7.70
N ASN A 16 -10.59 15.16 7.20
CA ASN A 16 -11.32 14.30 6.27
C ASN A 16 -11.28 12.84 6.79
N PRO A 17 -12.03 12.53 7.87
CA PRO A 17 -11.99 11.20 8.46
C PRO A 17 -12.64 10.15 7.55
N PHE A 18 -12.13 8.91 7.60
CA PHE A 18 -12.71 7.79 6.87
C PHE A 18 -13.89 7.19 7.65
N THR A 19 -15.07 7.14 7.02
CA THR A 19 -16.26 6.52 7.61
C THR A 19 -16.32 5.04 7.25
N LEU A 20 -16.32 4.18 8.28
CA LEU A 20 -16.43 2.74 8.15
C LEU A 20 -17.86 2.31 7.86
N GLN A 21 -18.04 1.09 7.35
CA GLN A 21 -19.36 0.52 7.06
C GLN A 21 -20.28 0.43 8.28
N ASN A 22 -19.72 0.33 9.50
CA ASN A 22 -20.49 0.32 10.76
C ASN A 22 -20.83 1.74 11.29
N GLY A 23 -20.51 2.79 10.52
CA GLY A 23 -20.78 4.20 10.88
C GLY A 23 -19.73 4.85 11.78
N GLN A 24 -18.72 4.13 12.25
CA GLN A 24 -17.62 4.72 13.02
C GLN A 24 -16.60 5.40 12.10
N THR A 25 -15.74 6.26 12.66
CA THR A 25 -14.76 7.03 11.90
C THR A 25 -13.32 6.76 12.32
N LEU A 26 -12.42 6.61 11.34
CA LEU A 26 -10.96 6.66 11.54
C LEU A 26 -10.45 8.06 11.18
N LYS A 27 -9.85 8.75 12.16
CA LYS A 27 -9.35 10.14 12.01
C LYS A 27 -8.08 10.26 11.18
N SER A 28 -7.31 9.18 11.02
CA SER A 28 -6.11 9.18 10.20
C SER A 28 -5.88 7.76 9.70
N VAL A 29 -5.70 7.61 8.40
CA VAL A 29 -5.49 6.30 7.76
C VAL A 29 -4.24 6.37 6.90
N ASN A 30 -3.22 5.65 7.35
CA ASN A 30 -1.98 5.42 6.62
C ASN A 30 -2.03 4.01 6.03
N VAL A 31 -1.84 3.90 4.71
CA VAL A 31 -1.78 2.61 4.01
C VAL A 31 -0.33 2.36 3.59
N ALA A 32 0.23 1.26 4.08
CA ALA A 32 1.52 0.76 3.63
C ALA A 32 1.35 -0.01 2.31
N TYR A 33 2.20 0.26 1.33
CA TYR A 33 2.17 -0.40 0.04
C TYR A 33 3.59 -0.57 -0.53
N GLU A 34 3.73 -1.52 -1.45
CA GLU A 34 4.91 -1.66 -2.31
C GLU A 34 4.49 -1.68 -3.77
N THR A 35 5.38 -1.23 -4.65
CA THR A 35 5.20 -1.33 -6.09
C THR A 35 6.33 -2.14 -6.70
N TYR A 36 5.99 -2.89 -7.75
CA TYR A 36 6.92 -3.76 -8.45
C TYR A 36 6.82 -3.45 -9.95
N GLY A 37 7.94 -3.00 -10.53
CA GLY A 37 8.00 -2.63 -11.94
C GLY A 37 7.86 -1.13 -12.15
N LYS A 38 7.35 -0.74 -13.32
CA LYS A 38 7.17 0.66 -13.72
C LYS A 38 5.81 0.83 -14.38
N LEU A 39 5.06 1.84 -13.95
CA LEU A 39 3.85 2.27 -14.62
C LEU A 39 4.21 2.86 -15.99
N ASN A 40 3.50 2.46 -17.04
CA ASN A 40 3.69 3.04 -18.37
C ASN A 40 3.11 4.47 -18.44
N SER A 41 3.38 5.18 -19.54
CA SER A 41 2.93 6.56 -19.71
C SER A 41 1.41 6.72 -19.75
N ASN A 42 0.70 5.67 -20.16
CA ASN A 42 -0.76 5.67 -20.27
C ASN A 42 -1.45 5.35 -18.94
N GLY A 43 -0.71 4.80 -17.97
CA GLY A 43 -1.24 4.38 -16.68
C GLY A 43 -2.11 3.13 -16.72
N ASP A 44 -2.07 2.32 -17.79
CA ASP A 44 -3.02 1.22 -18.03
C ASP A 44 -2.48 -0.18 -17.66
N ASN A 45 -1.25 -0.26 -17.13
CA ASN A 45 -0.62 -1.53 -16.75
C ASN A 45 -0.55 -1.78 -15.22
N ALA A 46 -1.37 -1.09 -14.43
CA ALA A 46 -1.43 -1.29 -12.99
C ALA A 46 -2.20 -2.57 -12.63
N ILE A 47 -1.63 -3.37 -11.72
CA ILE A 47 -2.27 -4.57 -11.14
C ILE A 47 -2.24 -4.42 -9.63
N LEU A 48 -3.40 -4.57 -8.98
CA LEU A 48 -3.52 -4.58 -7.52
C LEU A 48 -3.45 -6.02 -6.99
N ILE A 49 -2.58 -6.25 -6.02
CA ILE A 49 -2.49 -7.52 -5.30
C ILE A 49 -3.11 -7.32 -3.92
N CYS A 50 -4.14 -8.10 -3.60
CA CYS A 50 -4.70 -8.18 -2.26
C CYS A 50 -4.08 -9.38 -1.51
N HIS A 51 -3.53 -9.14 -0.33
CA HIS A 51 -2.90 -10.20 0.46
C HIS A 51 -3.94 -11.06 1.21
N ALA A 52 -3.52 -12.26 1.62
CA ALA A 52 -4.26 -13.10 2.56
C ALA A 52 -4.15 -12.56 4.00
N LEU A 53 -4.89 -13.11 4.97
CA LEU A 53 -4.98 -12.56 6.33
C LEU A 53 -3.63 -12.30 7.02
N THR A 54 -2.65 -13.18 6.85
CA THR A 54 -1.33 -13.08 7.50
C THR A 54 -0.25 -12.45 6.62
N GLY A 55 -0.59 -12.07 5.38
CA GLY A 55 0.33 -11.37 4.50
C GLY A 55 0.39 -9.88 4.82
N ASP A 56 1.34 -9.20 4.19
CA ASP A 56 1.50 -7.75 4.25
C ASP A 56 1.72 -7.18 2.83
N ALA A 57 2.16 -5.92 2.73
CA ALA A 57 2.43 -5.25 1.46
C ALA A 57 3.62 -5.87 0.68
N HIS A 58 4.45 -6.69 1.33
CA HIS A 58 5.67 -7.25 0.76
C HIS A 58 5.40 -8.55 -0.02
N ALA A 59 4.70 -8.43 -1.15
CA ALA A 59 4.28 -9.58 -1.96
C ALA A 59 5.44 -10.31 -2.66
N ALA A 60 6.58 -9.65 -2.90
CA ALA A 60 7.69 -10.25 -3.64
C ALA A 60 8.55 -11.23 -2.80
N GLY A 61 8.43 -11.23 -1.46
CA GLY A 61 9.19 -12.12 -0.58
C GLY A 61 10.71 -11.95 -0.61
N GLN A 62 11.20 -10.83 -1.15
CA GLN A 62 12.63 -10.49 -1.22
C GLN A 62 12.97 -9.39 -0.22
N THR A 63 13.44 -9.78 0.95
CA THR A 63 13.95 -8.82 1.95
C THR A 63 15.38 -8.44 1.59
N GLU A 64 15.69 -7.15 1.40
CA GLU A 64 17.09 -6.70 1.47
C GLU A 64 17.56 -6.98 2.92
N LEU A 65 18.38 -8.01 3.12
CA LEU A 65 19.26 -8.05 4.29
C LEU A 65 20.28 -6.93 4.08
N SER A 66 20.05 -5.77 4.70
CA SER A 66 21.13 -4.81 4.93
C SER A 66 22.22 -5.50 5.76
N PRO A 67 23.51 -5.42 5.39
CA PRO A 67 24.61 -5.87 6.24
C PRO A 67 24.70 -5.05 7.54
#